data_AF-A0A7S9KU05-F1
#
_entry.id   AF-A0A7S9KU05-F1
#
_cell.length_a   1.000
_cell.length_b   1.000
_cell.length_c   1.000
_cell.angle_alpha   90.00
_cell.angle_beta   90.00
_cell.angle_gamma   90.00
#
_symmetry.space_group_name_H-M   'P 1'
#
loop_
_entity.id
_entity.type
_entity.pdbx_description
1 polymer ?
#
loop_
_entity_poly.entity_id
_entity_poly.type
_entity_poly.pdbx_seq_one_letter_code
_entity_poly.pdbx_strand_id
1 'polypeptide(L)'
;MAEPYNTPIPGSTPRSGSPVSHPIHPLPLGHPNPHPHPHANNASTTASKPRILHLGDPIRFNKTTHDLLSLNYDIIRPPTPERQRRAFTQALQGRKWGDFEAIFRPSRHSGGEMDDWDDELIGLLPPSVKVFANAGAGFDGVNTRLLGERGIVYCNGGPACADSVADLAVADQGRAMLTCHNGGDTVEAHAGFEELSMRNVMAVLEGEEPSSAVNLAYLKKKKKKD
;
A
#
# COMPACT_ATOMS: atom_id res chain seq x y z
N MET A 1 9.91 -11.59 54.09
CA MET A 1 9.38 -12.52 53.08
C MET A 1 7.89 -12.24 52.93
N ALA A 2 7.46 -11.78 51.76
CA ALA A 2 6.06 -11.63 51.40
C ALA A 2 5.91 -12.24 50.00
N GLU A 3 5.03 -13.22 49.86
CA GLU A 3 4.79 -13.94 48.60
C GLU A 3 3.99 -13.06 47.61
N PRO A 4 4.28 -13.08 46.29
CA PRO A 4 3.54 -12.28 45.33
C PRO A 4 2.82 -13.13 44.27
N TYR A 5 1.71 -13.81 44.60
CA TYR A 5 0.82 -14.35 43.55
C TYR A 5 -0.63 -14.41 44.01
N ASN A 6 -1.43 -13.43 43.56
CA ASN A 6 -2.82 -13.64 43.15
C ASN A 6 -3.41 -12.35 42.57
N THR A 7 -3.42 -12.25 41.25
CA THR A 7 -4.30 -11.31 40.53
C THR A 7 -5.48 -12.13 39.99
N PRO A 8 -6.74 -11.83 40.35
CA PRO A 8 -7.89 -12.60 39.87
C PRO A 8 -8.11 -12.39 38.37
N ILE A 9 -8.38 -13.46 37.61
CA ILE A 9 -8.77 -13.37 36.20
C ILE A 9 -10.30 -13.22 36.13
N PRO A 10 -10.85 -12.16 35.52
CA PRO A 10 -12.30 -12.04 35.30
C PRO A 10 -12.79 -13.10 34.30
N GLY A 11 -13.90 -13.77 34.67
CA GLY A 11 -14.54 -14.77 33.84
C GLY A 11 -15.32 -14.18 32.67
N SER A 12 -15.19 -14.85 31.52
CA SER A 12 -16.11 -14.84 30.37
C SER A 12 -16.15 -13.60 29.49
N THR A 13 -15.74 -13.77 28.22
CA THR A 13 -16.05 -12.84 27.12
C THR A 13 -17.53 -12.95 26.70
N PRO A 14 -18.21 -11.85 26.34
CA PRO A 14 -19.58 -11.89 25.84
C PRO A 14 -19.63 -12.46 24.41
N ARG A 15 -20.64 -13.29 24.12
CA ARG A 15 -20.90 -13.82 22.76
C ARG A 15 -21.63 -12.77 21.90
N SER A 16 -21.13 -12.59 20.67
CA SER A 16 -21.74 -11.75 19.63
C SER A 16 -23.04 -12.39 19.11
N GLY A 17 -24.14 -11.63 19.13
CA GLY A 17 -25.44 -12.03 18.61
C GLY A 17 -25.73 -11.32 17.29
N SER A 18 -25.39 -11.95 16.17
CA SER A 18 -25.81 -11.51 14.84
C SER A 18 -26.99 -12.36 14.34
N PRO A 19 -28.02 -11.76 13.70
CA PRO A 19 -29.20 -12.49 13.22
C PRO A 19 -28.91 -13.31 11.94
N VAL A 20 -29.67 -14.38 11.77
CA VAL A 20 -29.56 -15.42 10.73
C VAL A 20 -30.15 -14.95 9.39
N SER A 21 -29.44 -15.22 8.28
CA SER A 21 -29.87 -14.94 6.90
C SER A 21 -31.09 -15.78 6.46
N HIS A 22 -32.01 -15.17 5.72
CA HIS A 22 -33.17 -15.84 5.08
C HIS A 22 -32.80 -16.46 3.71
N PRO A 23 -33.49 -17.53 3.27
CA PRO A 23 -33.22 -18.19 1.98
C PRO A 23 -33.87 -17.46 0.80
N ILE A 24 -33.14 -17.37 -0.32
CA ILE A 24 -33.65 -16.86 -1.61
C ILE A 24 -34.12 -18.03 -2.48
N HIS A 25 -35.35 -17.94 -2.99
CA HIS A 25 -35.94 -18.85 -3.97
C HIS A 25 -35.40 -18.59 -5.39
N PRO A 26 -35.22 -19.61 -6.26
CA PRO A 26 -34.78 -19.43 -7.63
C PRO A 26 -35.95 -19.29 -8.62
N LEU A 27 -35.79 -18.44 -9.64
CA LEU A 27 -36.67 -18.35 -10.82
C LEU A 27 -35.88 -18.67 -12.11
N PRO A 28 -36.56 -19.13 -13.18
CA PRO A 28 -36.06 -20.16 -14.09
C PRO A 28 -35.34 -19.64 -15.34
N LEU A 29 -34.48 -20.50 -15.90
CA LEU A 29 -33.78 -20.33 -17.19
C LEU A 29 -34.77 -20.18 -18.36
N GLY A 30 -34.59 -19.12 -19.16
CA GLY A 30 -35.12 -19.00 -20.50
C GLY A 30 -33.99 -18.83 -21.51
N HIS A 31 -33.89 -19.73 -22.49
CA HIS A 31 -33.13 -19.51 -23.74
C HIS A 31 -34.04 -18.79 -24.75
N PRO A 32 -33.46 -17.98 -25.65
CA PRO A 32 -33.46 -18.40 -27.06
C PRO A 32 -32.17 -18.08 -27.82
N ASN A 33 -31.99 -18.80 -28.92
CA ASN A 33 -30.85 -18.84 -29.84
C ASN A 33 -31.06 -17.83 -31.04
N PRO A 34 -30.29 -17.83 -32.14
CA PRO A 34 -29.27 -16.83 -32.47
C PRO A 34 -29.50 -16.08 -33.81
N HIS A 35 -28.92 -14.90 -34.00
CA HIS A 35 -28.59 -14.38 -35.35
C HIS A 35 -27.28 -13.58 -35.32
N PRO A 36 -26.41 -13.71 -36.35
CA PRO A 36 -25.10 -13.07 -36.37
C PRO A 36 -25.16 -11.68 -37.00
N HIS A 37 -24.67 -10.67 -36.27
CA HIS A 37 -24.31 -9.38 -36.86
C HIS A 37 -22.80 -9.34 -37.11
N PRO A 38 -22.33 -8.70 -38.21
CA PRO A 38 -20.92 -8.66 -38.56
C PRO A 38 -20.21 -7.67 -37.63
N HIS A 39 -19.48 -8.19 -36.64
CA HIS A 39 -18.58 -7.36 -35.85
C HIS A 39 -17.32 -7.11 -36.67
N ALA A 40 -17.11 -5.85 -37.02
CA ALA A 40 -15.86 -5.34 -37.54
C ALA A 40 -14.73 -5.73 -36.59
N ASN A 41 -13.69 -6.38 -37.13
CA ASN A 41 -12.43 -6.62 -36.43
C ASN A 41 -11.76 -5.26 -36.15
N ASN A 42 -12.06 -4.67 -34.99
CA ASN A 42 -11.12 -3.77 -34.37
C ASN A 42 -10.04 -4.65 -33.75
N ALA A 43 -8.87 -4.68 -34.37
CA ALA A 43 -7.67 -5.22 -33.78
C ALA A 43 -7.43 -4.53 -32.43
N SER A 44 -7.81 -5.20 -31.36
CA SER A 44 -7.49 -4.79 -30.00
C SER A 44 -5.98 -4.91 -29.84
N THR A 45 -5.28 -3.78 -29.92
CA THR A 45 -3.96 -3.69 -29.28
C THR A 45 -4.21 -3.96 -27.80
N THR A 46 -3.92 -5.16 -27.32
CA THR A 46 -4.05 -5.50 -25.90
C THR A 46 -3.06 -4.63 -25.14
N ALA A 47 -3.52 -3.51 -24.60
CA ALA A 47 -2.73 -2.68 -23.71
C ALA A 47 -2.24 -3.58 -22.57
N SER A 48 -0.93 -3.71 -22.42
CA SER A 48 -0.34 -4.46 -21.31
C SER A 48 -0.80 -3.84 -20.00
N LYS A 49 -1.07 -4.67 -18.99
CA LYS A 49 -1.42 -4.19 -17.65
C LYS A 49 -0.34 -3.21 -17.15
N PRO A 50 -0.72 -2.12 -16.47
CA PRO A 50 0.26 -1.28 -15.78
C PRO A 50 1.02 -2.10 -14.75
N ARG A 51 2.27 -1.72 -14.49
CA ARG A 51 3.24 -2.50 -13.73
C ARG A 51 3.57 -1.81 -12.41
N ILE A 52 3.68 -2.60 -11.36
CA ILE A 52 3.90 -2.11 -9.99
C ILE A 52 5.16 -2.78 -9.43
N LEU A 53 6.07 -1.98 -8.90
CA LEU A 53 7.24 -2.47 -8.18
C LEU A 53 6.90 -2.67 -6.68
N HIS A 54 6.80 -3.92 -6.26
CA HIS A 54 6.63 -4.33 -4.86
C HIS A 54 7.99 -4.47 -4.19
N LEU A 55 8.28 -3.61 -3.22
CA LEU A 55 9.49 -3.67 -2.42
C LEU A 55 9.24 -4.37 -1.08
N GLY A 56 9.98 -5.45 -0.81
CA GLY A 56 9.95 -6.18 0.45
C GLY A 56 9.30 -7.56 0.36
N ASP A 57 8.88 -8.03 1.53
CA ASP A 57 8.31 -9.38 1.70
C ASP A 57 6.88 -9.48 1.14
N PRO A 58 6.36 -10.71 0.92
CA PRO A 58 4.99 -10.90 0.50
C PRO A 58 3.99 -10.31 1.49
N ILE A 59 2.81 -9.94 0.98
CA ILE A 59 1.66 -9.53 1.79
C ILE A 59 1.27 -10.66 2.75
N ARG A 60 1.20 -10.34 4.04
CA ARG A 60 0.91 -11.28 5.13
C ARG A 60 -0.57 -11.26 5.51
N PHE A 61 -1.20 -10.09 5.59
CA PHE A 61 -2.54 -9.91 6.14
C PHE A 61 -3.59 -9.66 5.05
N ASN A 62 -3.34 -8.72 4.14
CA ASN A 62 -4.34 -8.23 3.17
C ASN A 62 -4.29 -8.96 1.82
N LYS A 63 -4.38 -10.29 1.84
CA LYS A 63 -4.25 -11.13 0.65
C LYS A 63 -5.31 -10.82 -0.40
N THR A 64 -6.57 -10.63 0.01
CA THR A 64 -7.66 -10.31 -0.93
C THR A 64 -7.42 -9.00 -1.68
N THR A 65 -6.94 -7.96 -1.00
CA THR A 65 -6.58 -6.68 -1.64
C THR A 65 -5.40 -6.86 -2.61
N HIS A 66 -4.42 -7.66 -2.24
CA HIS A 66 -3.30 -7.99 -3.12
C HIS A 66 -3.72 -8.81 -4.35
N ASP A 67 -4.67 -9.73 -4.20
CA ASP A 67 -5.23 -10.51 -5.30
C ASP A 67 -5.96 -9.59 -6.29
N LEU A 68 -6.77 -8.63 -5.79
CA LEU A 68 -7.39 -7.59 -6.61
C LEU A 68 -6.35 -6.74 -7.36
N LEU A 69 -5.27 -6.36 -6.69
CA LEU A 69 -4.17 -5.64 -7.31
C LEU A 69 -3.52 -6.47 -8.43
N SER A 70 -3.27 -7.76 -8.17
CA SER A 70 -2.64 -8.69 -9.14
C SER A 70 -3.55 -9.01 -10.34
N LEU A 71 -4.87 -8.87 -10.18
CA LEU A 71 -5.82 -9.02 -11.29
C LEU A 71 -5.72 -7.85 -12.28
N ASN A 72 -5.47 -6.63 -11.79
CA ASN A 72 -5.49 -5.42 -12.62
C ASN A 72 -4.08 -4.97 -13.06
N TYR A 73 -3.04 -5.36 -12.34
CA TYR A 73 -1.67 -4.89 -12.54
C TYR A 73 -0.68 -6.05 -12.60
N ASP A 74 0.45 -5.83 -13.30
CA ASP A 74 1.60 -6.74 -13.28
C ASP A 74 2.53 -6.37 -12.12
N ILE A 75 2.68 -7.27 -11.14
CA ILE A 75 3.45 -7.01 -9.91
C ILE A 75 4.86 -7.59 -10.05
N ILE A 76 5.85 -6.69 -10.03
CA ILE A 76 7.27 -7.02 -10.04
C ILE A 76 7.77 -6.97 -8.60
N ARG A 77 8.26 -8.09 -8.08
CA ARG A 77 8.83 -8.16 -6.72
C ARG A 77 10.28 -8.62 -6.75
N PRO A 78 11.26 -7.69 -6.75
CA PRO A 78 12.68 -8.05 -6.74
C PRO A 78 13.04 -8.82 -5.45
N PRO A 79 13.87 -9.88 -5.55
CA PRO A 79 14.34 -10.60 -4.36
C PRO A 79 15.29 -9.73 -3.53
N THR A 80 15.48 -10.06 -2.25
CA THR A 80 16.30 -9.29 -1.31
C THR A 80 17.70 -8.89 -1.82
N PRO A 81 18.46 -9.76 -2.52
CA PRO A 81 19.77 -9.37 -3.06
C PRO A 81 19.71 -8.23 -4.08
N GLU A 82 18.61 -8.11 -4.83
CA GLU A 82 18.41 -7.05 -5.83
C GLU A 82 17.89 -5.74 -5.23
N ARG A 83 17.42 -5.78 -3.98
CA ARG A 83 16.96 -4.59 -3.24
C ARG A 83 18.10 -3.87 -2.52
N GLN A 84 19.30 -4.46 -2.46
CA GLN A 84 20.48 -3.81 -1.91
C GLN A 84 20.85 -2.58 -2.72
N ARG A 85 21.20 -1.45 -2.07
CA ARG A 85 21.48 -0.15 -2.71
C ARG A 85 22.20 -0.28 -4.06
N ARG A 86 23.42 -0.85 -4.05
CA ARG A 86 24.25 -0.98 -5.27
C ARG A 86 23.57 -1.80 -6.36
N ALA A 87 22.99 -2.94 -6.01
CA ALA A 87 22.34 -3.82 -6.97
C ALA A 87 21.07 -3.18 -7.55
N PHE A 88 20.32 -2.46 -6.71
CA PHE A 88 19.10 -1.77 -7.08
C PHE A 88 19.39 -0.59 -8.03
N THR A 89 20.39 0.23 -7.71
CA THR A 89 20.89 1.30 -8.59
C THR A 89 21.29 0.75 -9.97
N GLN A 90 22.07 -0.34 -10.00
CA GLN A 90 22.47 -0.98 -11.26
C GLN A 90 21.27 -1.54 -12.04
N ALA A 91 20.30 -2.13 -11.35
CA ALA A 91 19.08 -2.66 -11.96
C ALA A 91 18.21 -1.55 -12.58
N LEU A 92 18.09 -0.39 -11.91
CA LEU A 92 17.39 0.77 -12.47
C LEU A 92 18.13 1.34 -13.69
N GLN A 93 19.45 1.53 -13.60
CA GLN A 93 20.28 2.00 -14.72
C GLN A 93 20.18 1.08 -15.94
N GLY A 94 20.23 -0.24 -15.71
CA GLY A 94 20.07 -1.25 -16.75
C GLY A 94 18.62 -1.48 -17.20
N ARG A 95 17.65 -0.75 -16.64
CA ARG A 95 16.20 -0.92 -16.86
C ARG A 95 15.76 -2.38 -16.74
N LYS A 96 16.33 -3.11 -15.77
CA LYS A 96 16.08 -4.55 -15.56
C LYS A 96 14.61 -4.87 -15.37
N TRP A 97 13.89 -4.02 -14.66
CA TRP A 97 12.45 -4.17 -14.43
C TRP A 97 11.59 -3.44 -15.47
N GLY A 98 12.17 -2.84 -16.50
CA GLY A 98 11.47 -2.04 -17.50
C GLY A 98 10.80 -0.79 -16.90
N ASP A 99 9.77 -0.30 -17.59
CA ASP A 99 8.90 0.75 -17.08
C ASP A 99 7.86 0.18 -16.11
N PHE A 100 7.55 0.97 -15.08
CA PHE A 100 6.52 0.71 -14.08
C PHE A 100 5.91 2.03 -13.60
N GLU A 101 4.65 2.00 -13.23
CA GLU A 101 3.87 3.19 -12.90
C GLU A 101 3.79 3.46 -11.40
N ALA A 102 4.04 2.45 -10.57
CA ALA A 102 3.95 2.58 -9.13
C ALA A 102 5.05 1.81 -8.40
N ILE A 103 5.39 2.30 -7.21
CA ILE A 103 6.20 1.60 -6.22
C ILE A 103 5.34 1.48 -4.98
N PHE A 104 5.32 0.30 -4.35
CA PHE A 104 4.84 0.20 -2.99
C PHE A 104 5.75 -0.65 -2.13
N ARG A 105 5.90 -0.20 -0.88
CA ARG A 105 6.58 -0.91 0.19
C ARG A 105 5.57 -1.13 1.31
N PRO A 106 4.96 -2.32 1.42
CA PRO A 106 3.87 -2.57 2.36
C PRO A 106 4.34 -2.88 3.79
N SER A 107 5.66 -3.00 4.03
CA SER A 107 6.25 -3.38 5.32
C SER A 107 7.32 -2.38 5.77
N ARG A 108 7.33 -2.03 7.07
CA ARG A 108 8.45 -1.30 7.67
C ARG A 108 9.71 -2.16 7.82
N HIS A 109 9.54 -3.47 7.97
CA HIS A 109 10.62 -4.40 8.29
C HIS A 109 11.42 -4.88 7.08
N SER A 110 10.87 -4.77 5.87
CA SER A 110 11.52 -5.19 4.62
C SER A 110 11.23 -4.25 3.47
N GLY A 111 12.03 -4.30 2.41
CA GLY A 111 11.92 -3.37 1.28
C GLY A 111 12.67 -2.05 1.48
N GLY A 112 13.54 -1.97 2.50
CA GLY A 112 14.37 -0.81 2.82
C GLY A 112 15.86 -1.03 2.62
N GLU A 113 16.22 -2.12 1.94
CA GLU A 113 17.61 -2.52 1.76
C GLU A 113 18.41 -1.58 0.82
N MET A 114 17.73 -0.63 0.18
CA MET A 114 18.33 0.41 -0.68
C MET A 114 18.62 1.73 0.07
N ASP A 115 18.43 1.75 1.38
CA ASP A 115 18.61 2.91 2.26
C ASP A 115 17.81 4.14 1.78
N ASP A 116 18.40 5.32 1.87
CA ASP A 116 17.74 6.60 1.59
C ASP A 116 17.37 6.77 0.12
N TRP A 117 16.14 7.18 -0.14
CA TRP A 117 15.68 7.64 -1.44
C TRP A 117 16.08 9.10 -1.66
N ASP A 118 17.36 9.26 -1.99
CA ASP A 118 18.02 10.52 -2.31
C ASP A 118 17.94 10.88 -3.80
N ASP A 119 18.64 11.95 -4.19
CA ASP A 119 18.63 12.46 -5.56
C ASP A 119 19.19 11.47 -6.58
N GLU A 120 20.16 10.65 -6.19
CA GLU A 120 20.74 9.60 -7.04
C GLU A 120 19.68 8.54 -7.36
N LEU A 121 19.06 7.96 -6.32
CA LEU A 121 18.11 6.86 -6.49
C LEU A 121 16.83 7.30 -7.19
N ILE A 122 16.26 8.43 -6.73
CA ILE A 122 15.08 9.02 -7.36
C ILE A 122 15.40 9.43 -8.79
N GLY A 123 16.63 9.94 -9.03
CA GLY A 123 17.21 10.23 -10.33
C GLY A 123 16.92 9.16 -11.39
N LEU A 124 17.12 7.90 -11.00
CA LEU A 124 17.07 6.73 -11.85
C LEU A 124 15.66 6.15 -12.08
N LEU A 125 14.63 6.66 -11.39
CA LEU A 125 13.27 6.16 -11.56
C LEU A 125 12.77 6.42 -12.99
N PRO A 126 12.07 5.44 -13.61
CA PRO A 126 11.44 5.65 -14.90
C PRO A 126 10.49 6.86 -14.90
N PRO A 127 10.37 7.61 -16.01
CA PRO A 127 9.41 8.71 -16.14
C PRO A 127 7.94 8.27 -15.99
N SER A 128 7.66 6.97 -16.12
CA SER A 128 6.32 6.38 -15.97
C SER A 128 5.83 6.35 -14.52
N VAL A 129 6.72 6.45 -13.52
CA VAL A 129 6.35 6.37 -12.11
C VAL A 129 5.45 7.55 -11.73
N LYS A 130 4.29 7.24 -11.16
CA LYS A 130 3.28 8.22 -10.71
C LYS A 130 3.11 8.24 -9.19
N VAL A 131 3.36 7.11 -8.52
CA VAL A 131 3.13 6.97 -7.08
C VAL A 131 4.19 6.11 -6.41
N PHE A 132 4.58 6.52 -5.21
CA PHE A 132 5.34 5.71 -4.27
C PHE A 132 4.58 5.67 -2.92
N ALA A 133 3.98 4.52 -2.61
CA ALA A 133 3.29 4.30 -1.35
C ALA A 133 4.17 3.50 -0.36
N ASN A 134 4.48 4.08 0.78
CA ASN A 134 5.42 3.54 1.75
C ASN A 134 4.75 3.26 3.10
N ALA A 135 5.03 2.09 3.67
CA ALA A 135 4.63 1.75 5.03
C ALA A 135 5.38 2.59 6.07
N GLY A 136 4.69 2.92 7.16
CA GLY A 136 5.22 3.72 8.25
C GLY A 136 4.94 5.23 8.14
N ALA A 137 4.84 5.87 9.31
CA ALA A 137 4.56 7.31 9.40
C ALA A 137 5.76 8.18 8.98
N GLY A 138 6.97 7.79 9.38
CA GLY A 138 8.21 8.52 9.08
C GLY A 138 8.66 8.35 7.63
N PHE A 139 9.24 9.41 7.08
CA PHE A 139 9.72 9.47 5.70
C PHE A 139 11.02 10.29 5.55
N ASP A 140 11.80 10.43 6.62
CA ASP A 140 13.04 11.23 6.61
C ASP A 140 14.08 10.69 5.61
N GLY A 141 14.10 9.37 5.42
CA GLY A 141 14.94 8.71 4.42
C GLY A 141 14.41 8.80 2.98
N VAL A 142 13.45 9.69 2.69
CA VAL A 142 12.90 9.89 1.34
C VAL A 142 12.83 11.37 1.01
N ASN A 143 13.48 11.79 -0.08
CA ASN A 143 13.35 13.15 -0.60
C ASN A 143 11.98 13.34 -1.30
N THR A 144 10.93 13.52 -0.48
CA THR A 144 9.53 13.65 -0.94
C THR A 144 9.29 14.89 -1.80
N ARG A 145 10.09 15.94 -1.61
CA ARG A 145 10.07 17.14 -2.44
C ARG A 145 10.52 16.81 -3.86
N LEU A 146 11.66 16.14 -4.03
CA LEU A 146 12.15 15.76 -5.37
C LEU A 146 11.15 14.83 -6.08
N LEU A 147 10.55 13.88 -5.35
CA LEU A 147 9.46 13.05 -5.90
C LEU A 147 8.33 13.92 -6.44
N GLY A 148 7.87 14.90 -5.66
CA GLY A 148 6.79 15.80 -6.08
C GLY A 148 7.17 16.69 -7.26
N GLU A 149 8.40 17.23 -7.30
CA GLU A 149 8.92 18.03 -8.41
C GLU A 149 9.00 17.23 -9.74
N ARG A 150 9.17 15.90 -9.63
CA ARG A 150 9.09 14.91 -10.73
C ARG A 150 7.67 14.46 -11.06
N GLY A 151 6.67 14.88 -10.30
CA GLY A 151 5.27 14.49 -10.49
C GLY A 151 4.90 13.14 -9.89
N ILE A 152 5.72 12.61 -8.96
CA ILE A 152 5.47 11.37 -8.24
C ILE A 152 4.80 11.69 -6.91
N VAL A 153 3.60 11.15 -6.70
CA VAL A 153 2.87 11.27 -5.43
C VAL A 153 3.50 10.32 -4.42
N TYR A 154 3.90 10.84 -3.26
CA TYR A 154 4.44 10.04 -2.16
C TYR A 154 3.41 9.94 -1.03
N CYS A 155 3.06 8.71 -0.68
CA CYS A 155 2.11 8.39 0.40
C CYS A 155 2.83 7.67 1.53
N ASN A 156 2.59 8.09 2.78
CA ASN A 156 3.11 7.39 3.96
C ASN A 156 2.02 6.52 4.61
N GLY A 157 2.42 5.76 5.63
CA GLY A 157 1.54 4.88 6.39
C GLY A 157 0.91 5.51 7.63
N GLY A 158 1.14 6.79 7.91
CA GLY A 158 0.76 7.44 9.18
C GLY A 158 -0.67 7.14 9.67
N PRO A 159 -1.70 7.26 8.81
CA PRO A 159 -3.08 6.96 9.20
C PRO A 159 -3.30 5.52 9.70
N ALA A 160 -2.53 4.54 9.22
CA ALA A 160 -2.70 3.13 9.58
C ALA A 160 -2.32 2.81 11.04
N CYS A 161 -1.51 3.64 11.69
CA CYS A 161 -1.13 3.47 13.09
C CYS A 161 -1.76 4.52 14.02
N ALA A 162 -2.66 5.37 13.52
CA ALA A 162 -3.22 6.49 14.27
C ALA A 162 -3.99 6.03 15.53
N ASP A 163 -4.83 5.00 15.40
CA ASP A 163 -5.60 4.46 16.52
C ASP A 163 -4.69 3.81 17.56
N SER A 164 -3.71 3.00 17.13
CA SER A 164 -2.73 2.39 18.05
C SER A 164 -1.89 3.43 18.80
N VAL A 165 -1.56 4.55 18.14
CA VAL A 165 -0.87 5.68 18.79
C VAL A 165 -1.80 6.40 19.77
N ALA A 166 -3.07 6.57 19.42
CA ALA A 166 -4.07 7.21 20.27
C ALA A 166 -4.37 6.39 21.53
N ASP A 167 -4.52 5.06 21.41
CA ASP A 167 -4.74 4.16 22.54
C ASP A 167 -3.60 4.23 23.55
N LEU A 168 -2.37 4.27 23.04
CA LEU A 168 -1.18 4.43 23.87
C LEU A 168 -1.18 5.80 24.58
N ALA A 169 -1.61 6.86 23.91
CA ALA A 169 -1.72 8.19 24.52
C ALA A 169 -2.84 8.28 25.57
N VAL A 170 -4.01 7.68 25.32
CA VAL A 170 -5.18 7.73 26.22
C VAL A 170 -5.01 6.88 27.48
N ALA A 171 -4.16 5.85 27.44
CA ALA A 171 -3.77 5.11 28.64
C ALA A 171 -3.15 6.02 29.74
N ASP A 172 -2.74 7.23 29.39
CA ASP A 172 -2.19 8.23 30.30
C ASP A 172 -3.28 9.13 30.92
N GLN A 173 -3.81 8.71 32.07
CA GLN A 173 -4.71 9.51 32.91
C GLN A 173 -3.94 10.58 33.71
N GLY A 174 -3.33 11.55 33.01
CA GLY A 174 -2.74 12.75 33.61
C GLY A 174 -1.39 12.57 34.31
N ARG A 175 -0.59 11.58 33.90
CA ARG A 175 0.83 11.47 34.27
C ARG A 175 1.69 11.75 33.04
N ALA A 176 3.01 11.53 33.14
CA ALA A 176 3.90 11.56 31.99
C ALA A 176 4.31 10.13 31.70
N MET A 177 3.93 9.59 30.55
CA MET A 177 4.35 8.26 30.10
C MET A 177 5.45 8.36 29.04
N LEU A 178 6.59 7.72 29.29
CA LEU A 178 7.63 7.49 28.29
C LEU A 178 7.37 6.16 27.60
N THR A 179 7.00 6.18 26.32
CA THR A 179 6.81 4.97 25.52
C THR A 179 7.94 4.78 24.52
N CYS A 180 8.32 3.53 24.28
CA CYS A 180 9.07 3.18 23.07
C CYS A 180 8.21 3.40 21.81
N HIS A 181 8.84 3.52 20.63
CA HIS A 181 8.19 3.83 19.35
C HIS A 181 7.36 2.66 18.79
N ASN A 182 6.40 2.15 19.58
CA ASN A 182 5.69 0.90 19.31
C ASN A 182 4.36 1.09 18.58
N GLY A 183 3.87 2.32 18.43
CA GLY A 183 2.54 2.58 17.88
C GLY A 183 2.35 2.02 16.46
N GLY A 184 3.43 1.89 15.68
CA GLY A 184 3.40 1.28 14.35
C GLY A 184 3.81 -0.20 14.29
N ASP A 185 4.10 -0.84 15.43
CA ASP A 185 4.56 -2.24 15.50
C ASP A 185 3.46 -3.22 15.96
N THR A 186 2.22 -2.73 16.02
CA THR A 186 1.03 -3.57 16.26
C THR A 186 0.68 -4.40 15.02
N VAL A 187 -0.06 -5.50 15.22
CA VAL A 187 -0.54 -6.33 14.10
C VAL A 187 -1.50 -5.52 13.22
N GLU A 188 -2.32 -4.69 13.86
CA GLU A 188 -3.28 -3.79 13.24
C GLU A 188 -2.56 -2.74 12.38
N ALA A 189 -1.48 -2.13 12.87
CA ALA A 189 -0.69 -1.18 12.09
C ALA A 189 -0.05 -1.85 10.88
N HIS A 190 0.49 -3.07 11.03
CA HIS A 190 1.05 -3.81 9.90
C HIS A 190 0.01 -4.18 8.85
N ALA A 191 -1.16 -4.66 9.26
CA ALA A 191 -2.28 -4.90 8.34
C ALA A 191 -2.72 -3.59 7.66
N GLY A 192 -2.83 -2.50 8.42
CA GLY A 192 -3.17 -1.19 7.89
C GLY A 192 -2.15 -0.66 6.89
N PHE A 193 -0.84 -0.87 7.10
CA PHE A 193 0.19 -0.46 6.14
C PHE A 193 0.08 -1.21 4.81
N GLU A 194 -0.14 -2.53 4.86
CA GLU A 194 -0.34 -3.33 3.65
C GLU A 194 -1.54 -2.81 2.85
N GLU A 195 -2.69 -2.67 3.50
CA GLU A 195 -3.91 -2.22 2.86
C GLU A 195 -3.80 -0.79 2.32
N LEU A 196 -3.35 0.15 3.16
CA LEU A 196 -3.25 1.56 2.81
C LEU A 196 -2.28 1.79 1.64
N SER A 197 -1.13 1.09 1.63
CA SER A 197 -0.17 1.22 0.54
C SER A 197 -0.75 0.75 -0.79
N MET A 198 -1.47 -0.39 -0.82
CA MET A 198 -2.13 -0.88 -2.03
C MET A 198 -3.28 0.05 -2.47
N ARG A 199 -4.12 0.53 -1.54
CA ARG A 199 -5.22 1.44 -1.85
C ARG A 199 -4.74 2.77 -2.44
N ASN A 200 -3.65 3.33 -1.92
CA ASN A 200 -3.08 4.56 -2.46
C ASN A 200 -2.49 4.37 -3.86
N VAL A 201 -1.89 3.20 -4.14
CA VAL A 201 -1.45 2.88 -5.50
C VAL A 201 -2.64 2.84 -6.45
N MET A 202 -3.69 2.09 -6.11
CA MET A 202 -4.89 1.99 -6.94
C MET A 202 -5.50 3.37 -7.19
N ALA A 203 -5.71 4.18 -6.14
CA ALA A 203 -6.25 5.52 -6.25
C ALA A 203 -5.47 6.38 -7.25
N VAL A 204 -4.15 6.50 -7.11
CA VAL A 204 -3.35 7.34 -8.02
C VAL A 204 -3.36 6.81 -9.45
N LEU A 205 -3.30 5.48 -9.65
CA LEU A 205 -3.30 4.89 -10.98
C LEU A 205 -4.67 5.01 -11.68
N GLU A 206 -5.76 5.06 -10.92
CA GLU A 206 -7.13 5.31 -11.40
C GLU A 206 -7.43 6.81 -11.58
N GLY A 207 -6.51 7.70 -11.17
CA GLY A 207 -6.64 9.14 -11.30
C GLY A 207 -7.38 9.81 -10.13
N GLU A 208 -7.58 9.08 -9.04
CA GLU A 208 -8.14 9.55 -7.78
C GLU A 208 -7.05 10.13 -6.85
N GLU A 209 -7.49 10.85 -5.83
CA GLU A 209 -6.60 11.41 -4.81
C GLU A 209 -6.30 10.37 -3.72
N PRO A 210 -5.02 10.05 -3.43
CA PRO A 210 -4.68 9.09 -2.39
C PRO A 210 -4.88 9.69 -1.00
N SER A 211 -5.29 8.85 -0.06
CA SER A 211 -5.70 9.25 1.29
C SER A 211 -4.57 9.72 2.21
N SER A 212 -3.30 9.38 1.91
CA SER A 212 -2.16 9.68 2.80
C SER A 212 -0.96 10.33 2.08
N ALA A 213 -1.22 11.07 1.00
CA ALA A 213 -0.15 11.81 0.34
C ALA A 213 0.39 12.95 1.21
N VAL A 214 1.72 13.06 1.29
CA VAL A 214 2.40 14.07 2.13
C VAL A 214 3.21 15.08 1.33
N ASN A 215 3.25 14.96 0.00
CA ASN A 215 4.08 15.79 -0.87
C ASN A 215 3.29 16.57 -1.95
N LEU A 216 1.96 16.66 -1.82
CA LEU A 216 1.09 17.30 -2.82
C LEU A 216 1.46 18.76 -3.10
N ALA A 217 2.01 19.48 -2.10
CA ALA A 217 2.46 20.86 -2.25
C ALA A 217 3.57 21.05 -3.30
N TYR A 218 4.34 19.99 -3.60
CA TYR A 218 5.46 20.02 -4.55
C TYR A 218 5.05 19.57 -5.97
N LEU A 219 3.82 19.07 -6.15
CA LEU A 219 3.32 18.67 -7.46
C LEU A 219 3.08 19.90 -8.33
N LYS A 220 3.67 19.90 -9.52
CA LYS A 220 3.39 20.95 -10.52
C LYS A 220 1.92 20.88 -10.92
N LYS A 221 1.14 21.91 -10.58
CA LYS A 221 -0.25 22.04 -11.06
C LYS A 221 -0.24 21.99 -12.59
N LYS A 222 -0.90 20.99 -13.18
CA LYS A 222 -1.20 21.01 -14.62
C LYS A 222 -2.01 22.27 -14.88
N LYS A 223 -1.48 23.20 -15.70
CA LYS A 223 -2.29 24.34 -16.18
C LYS A 223 -3.53 23.75 -16.84
N LYS A 224 -4.71 24.13 -16.35
CA LYS A 224 -5.97 23.80 -17.00
C LYS A 224 -5.86 24.35 -18.42
N LYS A 225 -5.99 23.47 -19.42
CA LYS A 225 -6.03 23.88 -20.81
C LYS A 225 -7.46 24.40 -21.01
N ASP A 226 -7.59 25.72 -21.14
CA ASP A 226 -8.84 26.40 -21.51
C ASP A 226 -9.33 25.95 -22.89
#